data_AF-A0A7M2JED1-F1
#
_entry.id   AF-A0A7M2JED1-F1
#
_cell.length_a   1.000
_cell.length_b   1.000
_cell.length_c   1.000
_cell.angle_alpha   90.00
_cell.angle_beta   90.00
_cell.angle_gamma   90.00
#
_symmetry.space_group_name_H-M   'P 1'
#
loop_
_entity.id
_entity.type
_entity.pdbx_description
1 polymer ?
#
loop_
_entity_poly.entity_id
_entity_poly.type
_entity_poly.pdbx_seq_one_letter_code
_entity_poly.pdbx_strand_id
1 'polypeptide(L)' 'MRHSSFGDAYKGQKFIIRISADENGFTTELQVGELPSHKDSDNLWSTRDEAINAGIKEARDIIDKMTP' A
#
# COMPACT_ATOMS: atom_id res chain seq x y z
N MET A 1 11.51 -14.94 0.79
CA MET A 1 11.05 -13.55 0.62
C MET A 1 10.74 -12.97 1.99
N ARG A 2 11.21 -11.75 2.30
CA ARG A 2 10.78 -11.03 3.51
C ARG A 2 9.49 -10.31 3.18
N HIS A 3 8.41 -10.68 3.87
CA HIS A 3 7.15 -9.97 3.81
C HIS A 3 7.07 -9.04 5.02
N SER A 4 6.64 -7.79 4.79
CA SER A 4 6.37 -6.84 5.86
C SER A 4 5.04 -6.19 5.59
N SER A 5 4.23 -5.97 6.62
CA SER A 5 2.97 -5.23 6.49
C SER A 5 3.05 -3.94 7.29
N PHE A 6 2.51 -2.87 6.72
CA PHE A 6 2.23 -1.61 7.41
C PHE A 6 0.72 -1.42 7.45
N GLY A 7 0.17 -1.02 8.59
CA GLY A 7 -1.26 -0.78 8.75
C GLY A 7 -1.49 0.53 9.47
N ASP A 8 -2.43 1.32 8.97
CA ASP A 8 -2.78 2.64 9.51
C ASP A 8 -4.25 2.97 9.18
N ALA A 9 -4.74 4.12 9.64
CA ALA A 9 -6.09 4.59 9.38
C ALA A 9 -6.09 6.07 8.97
N TYR A 10 -6.90 6.41 7.97
CA TYR A 10 -7.08 7.77 7.47
C TYR A 10 -8.56 8.09 7.31
N LYS A 11 -9.00 9.24 7.83
CA LYS A 11 -10.42 9.67 7.85
C LYS A 11 -11.39 8.60 8.40
N GLY A 12 -10.95 7.83 9.40
CA GLY A 12 -11.73 6.73 9.99
C GLY A 12 -11.72 5.43 9.18
N GLN A 13 -11.11 5.44 7.99
CA GLN A 13 -10.97 4.27 7.13
C GLN A 13 -9.61 3.60 7.34
N LYS A 14 -9.61 2.31 7.68
CA LYS A 14 -8.38 1.52 7.87
C LYS A 14 -7.80 1.07 6.53
N PHE A 15 -6.49 1.03 6.43
CA PHE A 15 -5.78 0.45 5.29
C PHE A 15 -4.55 -0.35 5.72
N ILE A 16 -4.18 -1.33 4.90
CA ILE A 16 -3.05 -2.23 5.10
C ILE A 16 -2.23 -2.26 3.81
N ILE A 17 -0.94 -2.05 3.92
CA ILE A 17 0.05 -2.14 2.84
C ILE A 17 0.92 -3.35 3.12
N ARG A 18 0.83 -4.38 2.28
CA ARG A 18 1.74 -5.53 2.31
C ARG A 18 2.86 -5.25 1.35
N ILE A 19 4.09 -5.37 1.82
CA ILE A 19 5.30 -5.13 1.05
C ILE A 19 5.97 -6.47 0.82
N SER A 20 6.22 -6.77 -0.44
CA SER A 20 6.97 -7.96 -0.85
C SER A 20 8.29 -7.51 -1.46
N ALA A 21 9.39 -8.08 -0.97
CA ALA A 21 10.71 -7.87 -1.52
C ALA A 21 11.08 -9.04 -2.44
N ASP A 22 11.47 -8.73 -3.67
CA ASP A 22 12.02 -9.66 -4.64
C ASP A 22 13.44 -9.21 -5.08
N GLU A 23 13.99 -9.89 -6.09
CA GLU A 23 15.34 -9.66 -6.61
C GLU A 23 15.47 -8.33 -7.37
N ASN A 24 14.34 -7.76 -7.81
CA ASN A 24 14.25 -6.54 -8.61
C ASN A 24 13.83 -5.31 -7.78
N GLY A 25 13.35 -5.50 -6.55
CA GLY A 25 13.04 -4.42 -5.62
C GLY A 25 11.93 -4.78 -4.64
N PHE A 26 11.14 -3.76 -4.29
CA PHE A 26 9.98 -3.89 -3.43
C PHE A 26 8.71 -3.65 -4.24
N THR A 27 7.68 -4.44 -3.98
CA THR A 27 6.32 -4.27 -4.50
C THR A 27 5.33 -4.10 -3.36
N THR A 28 4.17 -3.51 -3.62
CA THR A 28 3.14 -3.28 -2.60
C THR A 28 1.79 -3.84 -2.99
N GLU A 29 1.04 -4.26 -1.99
CA GLU A 29 -0.34 -4.66 -2.10
C GLU A 29 -1.14 -3.91 -1.04
N LEU A 30 -2.04 -3.05 -1.51
CA LEU A 30 -2.85 -2.16 -0.70
C LEU A 30 -4.24 -2.75 -0.51
N GLN A 31 -4.72 -2.78 0.72
CA GLN A 31 -6.07 -3.15 1.09
C GLN A 31 -6.69 -2.00 1.90
N VAL A 32 -7.79 -1.41 1.42
CA VAL A 32 -8.49 -0.31 2.10
C VAL A 32 -9.86 -0.81 2.58
N GLY A 33 -10.03 -0.96 3.89
CA GLY A 33 -11.29 -1.45 4.46
C GLY A 33 -11.72 -2.81 3.93
N GLU A 34 -12.97 -2.90 3.50
CA GLU A 34 -13.57 -4.09 2.87
C GLU A 34 -13.40 -4.13 1.35
N LEU A 35 -12.63 -3.22 0.77
CA LEU A 35 -12.43 -3.18 -0.67
C LEU A 35 -11.48 -4.28 -1.13
N PRO A 36 -11.59 -4.70 -2.40
CA PRO A 36 -10.62 -5.60 -3.01
C PRO A 36 -9.21 -5.06 -2.87
N SER A 37 -8.27 -5.94 -2.51
CA SER A 37 -6.85 -5.60 -2.45
C SER A 37 -6.34 -5.22 -3.83
N HIS A 38 -5.72 -4.06 -3.95
CA HIS A 38 -5.03 -3.59 -5.14
C HIS A 38 -3.55 -3.94 -5.02
N LYS A 39 -3.01 -4.69 -5.99
CA LYS A 39 -1.58 -5.00 -6.03
C LYS A 39 -0.90 -4.10 -7.03
N ASP A 40 -0.03 -3.23 -6.55
CA ASP A 40 0.84 -2.44 -7.41
C ASP A 40 2.08 -3.29 -7.72
N SER A 41 1.94 -4.10 -8.79
CA SER A 41 3.03 -4.92 -9.33
C SER A 41 3.79 -4.22 -10.46
N ASP A 42 3.25 -3.09 -10.96
CA ASP A 42 3.85 -2.34 -12.05
C ASP A 42 4.92 -1.37 -11.53
N ASN A 43 4.78 -0.92 -10.28
CA ASN A 43 5.80 -0.12 -9.61
C ASN A 43 6.75 -0.96 -8.76
N LEU A 44 8.05 -0.82 -9.04
CA LEU A 44 9.15 -1.41 -8.29
C LEU A 44 9.91 -0.31 -7.57
N TRP A 45 9.92 -0.36 -6.24
CA TRP A 45 10.64 0.60 -5.40
C TRP A 45 12.01 0.06 -5.03
N SER A 46 13.00 0.95 -4.95
CA SER A 46 14.37 0.60 -4.56
C SER A 46 14.48 0.37 -3.05
N THR A 47 13.60 1.01 -2.27
CA THR A 47 13.60 0.89 -0.81
C THR A 47 12.21 0.58 -0.26
N ARG A 48 12.19 -0.04 0.92
CA ARG A 48 10.95 -0.34 1.66
C ARG A 48 10.19 0.94 2.04
N ASP A 49 10.89 2.00 2.44
CA ASP A 49 10.24 3.25 2.87
C ASP A 49 9.57 3.97 1.70
N GLU A 50 10.16 3.94 0.50
CA GLU A 50 9.51 4.46 -0.71
C GLU A 50 8.24 3.67 -1.04
N ALA A 51 8.30 2.34 -0.96
CA ALA A 51 7.15 1.47 -1.16
C ALA A 51 6.02 1.80 -0.18
N ILE A 52 6.34 1.96 1.12
CA ILE A 52 5.37 2.36 2.14
C ILE A 52 4.76 3.72 1.83
N ASN A 53 5.59 4.73 1.53
CA ASN A 53 5.11 6.08 1.27
C ASN A 53 4.21 6.14 0.03
N ALA A 54 4.54 5.38 -1.02
CA ALA A 54 3.70 5.25 -2.21
C ALA A 54 2.34 4.62 -1.86
N GLY A 55 2.35 3.49 -1.14
CA GLY A 55 1.12 2.82 -0.70
C GLY A 55 0.26 3.69 0.24
N ILE A 56 0.88 4.50 1.12
CA ILE A 56 0.14 5.44 1.98
C ILE A 56 -0.52 6.52 1.14
N LYS A 57 0.20 7.10 0.18
CA LYS A 57 -0.35 8.13 -0.70
C LYS A 57 -1.55 7.58 -1.48
N GLU A 58 -1.40 6.41 -2.07
CA GLU A 58 -2.48 5.77 -2.83
C GLU A 58 -3.68 5.42 -1.95
N ALA A 59 -3.45 4.88 -0.74
CA ALA A 59 -4.52 4.62 0.23
C ALA A 59 -5.32 5.87 0.53
N ARG A 60 -4.64 6.99 0.76
CA ARG A 60 -5.28 8.28 1.05
C ARG A 60 -6.06 8.80 -0.16
N ASP A 61 -5.48 8.75 -1.36
CA ASP A 61 -6.15 9.16 -2.60
C ASP A 61 -7.43 8.33 -2.85
N ILE A 62 -7.41 7.03 -2.54
CA ILE A 62 -8.57 6.14 -2.63
C ILE A 62 -9.65 6.53 -1.61
N ILE A 63 -9.25 6.74 -0.34
CA ILE A 63 -10.17 7.12 0.74
C ILE A 63 -10.79 8.50 0.46
N ASP A 64 -10.01 9.43 -0.08
CA ASP A 64 -10.47 10.77 -0.46
C ASP A 64 -11.49 10.70 -1.61
N LYS A 65 -11.31 9.81 -2.58
CA LYS A 65 -12.31 9.58 -3.63
C LYS A 65 -13.60 8.93 -3.11
N MET A 66 -13.54 8.22 -1.98
CA MET A 66 -14.71 7.58 -1.36
C MET A 66 -15.49 8.51 -0.43
N THR A 67 -14.84 9.54 0.08
CA THR A 67 -15.40 10.45 1.07
C THR A 67 -15.52 11.85 0.47
N PRO A 68 -16.66 12.18 -0.19
CA PRO A 68 -16.88 13.49 -0.81
C PRO A 68 -16.96 14.63 0.22
#